data_AF-A0A0D0UVU9-F1
#
_entry.id   AF-A0A0D0UVU9-F1
#
_cell.length_a   1.000
_cell.length_b   1.000
_cell.length_c   1.000
_cell.angle_alpha   90.00
_cell.angle_beta   90.00
_cell.angle_gamma   90.00
#
_symmetry.space_group_name_H-M   'P 1'
#
loop_
_entity.id
_entity.type
_entity.pdbx_description
1 polymer ?
#
loop_
_entity_poly.entity_id
_entity_poly.type
_entity_poly.pdbx_seq_one_letter_code
_entity_poly.pdbx_strand_id
1 'polypeptide(L)'
;MSLPARTAGKRLAQSSIIPIPITRSGNNKPKSLQKTKRTFKPNLTHVDWPVTVLGGPVPIDRTKEQSLPKLEGILMQVKKIRDVEKAGGIEGLLLSRRSKDLTPYGAALRAQLFESLHEIRREMEGREELSRLETEEERLRLEAGSPLASTEASQESMSEGR
;
A
#
# COMPACT_ATOMS: atom_id res chain seq x y z
N MET A 1 22.12 -1.46 50.22
CA MET A 1 20.69 -1.22 49.91
C MET A 1 20.55 -1.03 48.41
N SER A 2 20.33 -2.10 47.64
CA SER A 2 20.18 -1.99 46.17
C SER A 2 18.77 -1.52 45.83
N LEU A 3 18.67 -0.48 45.00
CA LEU A 3 17.39 -0.02 44.47
C LEU A 3 16.85 -1.09 43.50
N PRO A 4 15.55 -1.40 43.50
CA PRO A 4 15.00 -2.32 42.52
C PRO A 4 15.12 -1.68 41.14
N ALA A 5 15.89 -2.34 40.27
CA ALA A 5 15.96 -2.02 38.85
C ALA A 5 14.53 -2.03 38.31
N ARG A 6 14.01 -0.84 37.98
CA ARG A 6 12.80 -0.74 37.16
C ARG A 6 13.10 -1.52 35.89
N THR A 7 12.47 -2.67 35.75
CA THR A 7 12.40 -3.39 34.49
C THR A 7 11.78 -2.43 33.47
N ALA A 8 12.63 -1.71 32.73
CA ALA A 8 12.32 -1.19 31.40
C ALA A 8 12.21 -2.38 30.43
N GLY A 9 11.40 -3.38 30.81
CA GLY A 9 11.18 -4.58 30.05
C GLY A 9 10.18 -4.23 28.96
N LYS A 10 10.67 -4.19 27.71
CA LYS A 10 9.88 -4.26 26.48
C LYS A 10 8.55 -3.53 26.58
N ARG A 11 8.52 -2.24 26.23
CA ARG A 11 7.38 -1.77 25.43
C ARG A 11 7.44 -2.64 24.18
N LEU A 12 6.69 -3.75 24.18
CA LEU A 12 6.39 -4.51 22.97
C LEU A 12 6.15 -3.46 21.91
N ALA A 13 6.94 -3.48 20.84
CA ALA A 13 6.79 -2.55 19.73
C ALA A 13 5.32 -2.64 19.31
N GLN A 14 4.50 -1.71 19.79
CA GLN A 14 3.06 -1.79 19.60
C GLN A 14 2.88 -1.51 18.11
N SER A 15 2.47 -2.54 17.38
CA SER A 15 2.08 -2.51 15.96
C SER A 15 0.82 -1.67 15.73
N SER A 16 0.61 -0.61 16.50
CA SER A 16 -0.47 0.34 16.28
C SER A 16 -0.11 1.25 15.13
N ILE A 17 -0.96 1.35 14.13
CA ILE A 17 -0.78 2.25 12.97
C ILE A 17 -1.25 3.67 13.31
N ILE A 18 -2.31 3.78 14.09
CA ILE A 18 -2.91 5.05 14.55
C ILE A 18 -2.50 5.27 16.01
N PRO A 19 -2.11 6.50 16.41
CA PRO A 19 -1.79 6.81 17.79
C PRO A 19 -2.92 6.46 18.76
N ILE A 20 -2.58 5.67 19.79
CA ILE A 20 -3.51 5.28 20.84
C ILE A 20 -3.57 6.39 21.90
N PRO A 21 -4.76 6.85 22.29
CA PRO A 21 -4.88 7.88 23.33
C PRO A 21 -4.34 7.39 24.67
N ILE A 22 -3.65 8.29 25.38
CA ILE A 22 -3.04 8.00 26.69
C ILE A 22 -4.13 7.68 27.72
N THR A 23 -3.85 6.73 28.62
CA THR A 23 -4.71 6.41 29.76
C THR A 23 -4.88 7.66 30.64
N ARG A 24 -6.13 8.03 30.93
CA ARG A 24 -6.42 9.20 31.77
C ARG A 24 -6.67 8.77 33.20
N SER A 25 -6.10 9.49 34.16
CA SER A 25 -6.44 9.31 35.57
C SER A 25 -7.65 10.17 35.95
N GLY A 26 -8.41 9.72 36.94
CA GLY A 26 -9.53 10.47 37.49
C GLY A 26 -9.86 10.00 38.89
N ASN A 27 -10.94 10.52 39.44
CA ASN A 27 -11.48 10.04 40.71
C ASN A 27 -12.89 9.45 40.49
N ASN A 28 -13.21 8.39 41.22
CA ASN A 28 -14.59 7.98 41.42
C ASN A 28 -15.28 9.00 42.33
N LYS A 29 -16.54 9.32 42.00
CA LYS A 29 -17.41 10.20 42.79
C LYS A 29 -18.51 9.32 43.40
N PRO A 30 -18.27 8.69 44.56
CA PRO A 30 -19.31 7.92 45.24
C PRO A 30 -20.40 8.85 45.79
N LYS A 31 -21.49 8.25 46.31
CA LYS A 31 -22.50 8.99 47.09
C LYS A 31 -21.92 9.53 48.41
N SER A 32 -20.88 8.87 48.95
CA SER A 32 -20.08 9.39 50.07
C SER A 32 -19.08 10.47 49.61
N LEU A 33 -18.56 11.28 50.53
CA LEU A 33 -17.60 12.37 50.21
C LEU A 33 -16.16 11.88 49.93
N GLN A 34 -15.87 10.58 50.09
CA GLN A 34 -14.52 10.04 49.95
C GLN A 34 -14.20 9.65 48.50
N LYS A 35 -13.36 10.45 47.83
CA LYS A 35 -12.91 10.19 46.46
C LYS A 35 -11.85 9.09 46.42
N THR A 36 -12.01 8.11 45.53
CA THR A 36 -10.99 7.09 45.25
C THR A 36 -10.41 7.28 43.85
N LYS A 37 -9.12 6.98 43.65
CA LYS A 37 -8.47 7.08 42.34
C LYS A 37 -9.03 6.03 41.38
N ARG A 38 -9.17 6.40 40.11
CA ARG A 38 -9.51 5.50 39.01
C ARG A 38 -8.69 5.80 37.76
N THR A 39 -8.65 4.85 36.84
CA THR A 39 -8.02 5.01 35.53
C THR A 39 -9.03 4.73 34.42
N PHE A 40 -8.96 5.53 33.37
CA PHE A 40 -9.74 5.35 32.15
C PHE A 40 -8.80 4.83 31.06
N LYS A 41 -8.96 3.55 30.74
CA LYS A 41 -8.21 2.89 29.67
C LYS A 41 -9.03 2.94 28.38
N PRO A 42 -8.40 3.22 27.22
CA PRO A 42 -9.09 3.08 25.94
C PRO A 42 -9.44 1.61 25.69
N ASN A 43 -10.53 1.37 24.98
CA ASN A 43 -10.91 0.02 24.55
C ASN A 43 -10.07 -0.39 23.34
N LEU A 44 -9.14 -1.32 23.57
CA LEU A 44 -8.14 -1.75 22.59
C LEU A 44 -8.37 -3.21 22.18
N THR A 45 -8.12 -3.50 20.92
CA THR A 45 -8.23 -4.83 20.32
C THR A 45 -7.08 -5.06 19.34
N HIS A 46 -6.66 -6.31 19.23
CA HIS A 46 -5.80 -6.76 18.13
C HIS A 46 -6.70 -7.24 16.99
N VAL A 47 -6.43 -6.75 15.78
CA VAL A 47 -7.22 -7.09 14.59
C VAL A 47 -6.27 -7.38 13.45
N ASP A 48 -6.56 -8.45 12.71
CA ASP A 48 -5.83 -8.83 11.51
C ASP A 48 -6.48 -8.15 10.30
N TRP A 49 -5.69 -7.47 9.47
CA TRP A 49 -6.19 -6.77 8.30
C TRP A 49 -5.70 -7.40 7.01
N PRO A 50 -6.59 -7.73 6.06
CA PRO A 50 -6.15 -8.14 4.73
C PRO A 50 -5.38 -7.01 4.06
N VAL A 51 -4.31 -7.38 3.38
CA VAL A 51 -3.47 -6.47 2.58
C VAL A 51 -3.39 -6.98 1.15
N THR A 52 -3.12 -6.06 0.22
CA THR A 52 -2.98 -6.38 -1.20
C THR A 52 -1.57 -6.08 -1.65
N VAL A 53 -1.22 -4.80 -1.76
CA VAL A 53 0.10 -4.33 -2.21
C VAL A 53 1.17 -4.70 -1.19
N LEU A 54 0.92 -4.51 0.10
CA LEU A 54 1.85 -4.88 1.16
C LEU A 54 1.97 -6.40 1.35
N GLY A 55 1.01 -7.15 0.81
CA GLY A 55 0.98 -8.61 0.91
C GLY A 55 1.91 -9.34 -0.06
N GLY A 56 2.50 -8.61 -1.02
CA GLY A 56 3.30 -9.19 -2.08
C GLY A 56 2.47 -9.93 -3.15
N PRO A 57 3.12 -10.50 -4.16
CA PRO A 57 2.43 -11.20 -5.24
C PRO A 57 1.68 -12.41 -4.70
N VAL A 58 0.36 -12.41 -4.88
CA VAL A 58 -0.50 -13.54 -4.51
C VAL A 58 -0.23 -14.70 -5.47
N PRO A 59 0.19 -15.89 -4.99
CA PRO A 59 0.40 -17.04 -5.85
C PRO A 59 -0.89 -17.40 -6.60
N ILE A 60 -0.81 -17.56 -7.91
CA ILE A 60 -1.96 -17.90 -8.78
C ILE A 60 -2.40 -19.37 -8.57
N ASP A 61 -1.61 -20.16 -7.84
CA ASP A 61 -1.90 -21.55 -7.51
C ASP A 61 -3.08 -21.66 -6.52
N ARG A 62 -4.29 -21.62 -7.07
CA ARG A 62 -5.60 -21.75 -6.39
C ARG A 62 -5.87 -23.13 -5.76
N THR A 63 -4.90 -24.03 -5.74
CA THR A 63 -5.06 -25.44 -5.31
C THR A 63 -4.88 -25.67 -3.82
N LYS A 64 -4.44 -24.68 -3.05
CA LYS A 64 -4.46 -24.70 -1.58
C LYS A 64 -5.20 -23.47 -1.08
N GLU A 65 -5.96 -23.62 0.00
CA GLU A 65 -6.63 -22.55 0.75
C GLU A 65 -5.60 -21.56 1.35
N GLN A 66 -4.81 -20.90 0.50
CA GLN A 66 -3.85 -19.91 0.93
C GLN A 66 -4.64 -18.68 1.35
N SER A 67 -4.74 -18.50 2.67
CA SER A 67 -5.28 -17.27 3.26
C SER A 67 -4.61 -16.08 2.58
N LEU A 68 -5.44 -15.12 2.15
CA LEU A 68 -4.94 -13.85 1.66
C LEU A 68 -3.90 -13.27 2.63
N PRO A 69 -2.86 -12.60 2.12
CA PRO A 69 -1.87 -11.97 2.98
C PRO A 69 -2.55 -10.96 3.90
N LYS A 70 -2.18 -11.01 5.18
CA LYS A 70 -2.77 -10.19 6.24
C LYS A 70 -1.67 -9.59 7.09
N LEU A 71 -1.89 -8.36 7.55
CA LEU A 71 -1.13 -7.78 8.64
C LEU A 71 -1.74 -8.25 9.96
N GLU A 72 -1.01 -9.11 10.67
CA GLU A 72 -1.47 -9.74 11.89
C GLU A 72 -1.30 -8.84 13.12
N GLY A 73 -2.26 -8.95 14.04
CA GLY A 73 -2.14 -8.45 15.39
C GLY A 73 -2.00 -6.94 15.52
N ILE A 74 -2.56 -6.15 14.59
CA ILE A 74 -2.48 -4.68 14.64
C ILE A 74 -3.30 -4.19 15.83
N LEU A 75 -2.62 -3.53 16.78
CA LEU A 75 -3.27 -2.96 17.96
C LEU A 75 -4.02 -1.66 17.60
N MET A 76 -5.32 -1.62 17.87
CA MET A 76 -6.14 -0.44 17.62
C MET A 76 -7.24 -0.24 18.63
N GLN A 77 -7.75 0.98 18.66
CA GLN A 77 -8.98 1.28 19.39
C GLN A 77 -10.18 0.79 18.58
N VAL A 78 -11.17 0.17 19.25
CA VAL A 78 -12.38 -0.35 18.59
C VAL A 78 -13.10 0.71 17.74
N LYS A 79 -13.14 1.96 18.20
CA LYS A 79 -13.73 3.07 17.43
C LYS A 79 -13.01 3.37 16.11
N LYS A 80 -11.71 3.06 16.04
CA LYS A 80 -10.85 3.29 14.87
C LYS A 80 -10.93 2.18 13.83
N ILE A 81 -11.46 1.01 14.17
CA ILE A 81 -11.78 -0.06 13.20
C ILE A 81 -12.70 0.49 12.11
N ARG A 82 -13.74 1.24 12.48
CA ARG A 82 -14.68 1.87 11.54
C ARG A 82 -14.01 2.89 10.62
N ASP A 83 -12.98 3.58 11.10
CA ASP A 83 -12.21 4.52 10.27
C ASP A 83 -11.40 3.76 9.19
N VAL A 84 -10.90 2.56 9.52
CA VAL A 84 -10.19 1.66 8.58
C VAL A 84 -11.17 1.12 7.54
N GLU A 85 -12.32 0.60 7.96
CA GLU A 85 -13.37 0.10 7.07
C GLU A 85 -13.87 1.18 6.11
N LYS A 86 -14.10 2.40 6.64
CA LYS A 86 -14.51 3.55 5.83
C LYS A 86 -13.46 3.96 4.79
N ALA A 87 -12.18 3.77 5.10
CA ALA A 87 -11.08 4.05 4.17
C ALA A 87 -10.88 2.94 3.13
N GLY A 88 -11.67 1.86 3.17
CA GLY A 88 -11.53 0.72 2.28
C GLY A 88 -10.44 -0.27 2.70
N GLY A 89 -10.09 -0.32 3.98
CA GLY A 89 -9.05 -1.19 4.52
C GLY A 89 -7.81 -0.43 4.98
N ILE A 90 -6.78 -1.17 5.38
CA ILE A 90 -5.60 -0.59 6.03
C ILE A 90 -4.72 0.21 5.07
N GLU A 91 -4.55 -0.26 3.84
CA GLU A 91 -3.78 0.42 2.80
C GLU A 91 -4.47 1.73 2.38
N GLY A 92 -5.79 1.72 2.22
CA GLY A 92 -6.58 2.93 1.98
C GLY A 92 -6.48 3.93 3.13
N LEU A 93 -6.41 3.46 4.38
CA LEU A 93 -6.16 4.31 5.54
C LEU A 93 -4.75 4.95 5.50
N LEU A 94 -3.72 4.18 5.15
CA LEU A 94 -2.34 4.67 5.03
C LEU A 94 -2.21 5.73 3.92
N LEU A 95 -2.92 5.57 2.82
CA LEU A 95 -2.94 6.53 1.71
C LEU A 95 -3.70 7.81 2.06
N SER A 96 -4.85 7.69 2.73
CA SER A 96 -5.75 8.82 3.01
C SER A 96 -5.33 9.70 4.20
N ARG A 97 -4.66 9.13 5.21
CA ARG A 97 -4.29 9.87 6.42
C ARG A 97 -3.07 10.78 6.22
N ARG A 98 -2.95 11.81 7.06
CA ARG A 98 -1.75 12.66 7.11
C ARG A 98 -0.67 11.98 7.95
N SER A 99 0.61 12.23 7.65
CA SER A 99 1.73 11.59 8.36
C SER A 99 1.74 11.86 9.87
N LYS A 100 1.25 13.03 10.32
CA LYS A 100 1.11 13.37 11.74
C LYS A 100 0.09 12.52 12.51
N ASP A 101 -0.85 11.91 11.79
CA ASP A 101 -1.92 11.10 12.37
C ASP A 101 -1.54 9.60 12.41
N LEU A 102 -0.32 9.27 12.00
CA LEU A 102 0.24 7.93 12.00
C LEU A 102 1.31 7.81 13.09
N THR A 103 1.47 6.60 13.63
CA THR A 103 2.63 6.26 14.45
C THR A 103 3.87 6.09 13.57
N PRO A 104 5.09 6.03 14.16
CA PRO A 104 6.29 5.69 13.39
C PRO A 104 6.18 4.36 12.64
N TYR A 105 5.51 3.36 13.23
CA TYR A 105 5.22 2.09 12.58
C TYR A 105 4.28 2.26 11.36
N GLY A 106 3.19 3.01 11.53
CA GLY A 106 2.29 3.33 10.42
C GLY A 106 2.97 4.14 9.31
N ALA A 107 3.89 5.06 9.67
CA ALA A 107 4.66 5.82 8.70
C ALA A 107 5.63 4.93 7.90
N ALA A 108 6.27 3.96 8.54
CA ALA A 108 7.12 2.97 7.86
C ALA A 108 6.32 2.10 6.89
N LEU A 109 5.15 1.59 7.31
CA LEU A 109 4.25 0.85 6.42
C LEU A 109 3.78 1.69 5.23
N ARG A 110 3.51 2.98 5.45
CA ARG A 110 3.15 3.89 4.37
C ARG A 110 4.30 4.09 3.38
N ALA A 111 5.53 4.21 3.86
CA ALA A 111 6.70 4.33 3.00
C ALA A 111 6.87 3.07 2.13
N GLN A 112 6.77 1.88 2.73
CA GLN A 112 6.79 0.60 2.01
C GLN A 112 5.66 0.52 0.98
N LEU A 113 4.44 0.91 1.36
CA LEU A 113 3.31 0.91 0.43
C LEU A 113 3.56 1.82 -0.77
N PHE A 114 4.10 3.02 -0.54
CA PHE A 114 4.42 3.91 -1.66
C PHE A 114 5.55 3.37 -2.52
N GLU A 115 6.60 2.79 -1.92
CA GLU A 115 7.69 2.16 -2.66
C GLU A 115 7.18 1.07 -3.59
N SER A 116 6.39 0.13 -3.07
CA SER A 116 5.75 -0.92 -3.88
C SER A 116 4.82 -0.36 -4.96
N LEU A 117 4.05 0.70 -4.67
CA LEU A 117 3.22 1.35 -5.70
C LEU A 117 4.05 2.02 -6.81
N HIS A 118 5.22 2.58 -6.47
CA HIS A 118 6.11 3.19 -7.47
C HIS A 118 6.79 2.10 -8.31
N GLU A 119 7.16 0.97 -7.73
CA GLU A 119 7.68 -0.19 -8.45
C GLU A 119 6.65 -0.71 -9.46
N ILE A 120 5.42 -0.97 -9.00
CA ILE A 120 4.31 -1.41 -9.88
C ILE A 120 4.08 -0.40 -11.01
N ARG A 121 4.11 0.90 -10.71
CA ARG A 121 3.96 1.94 -11.73
C ARG A 121 5.08 1.88 -12.78
N ARG A 122 6.34 1.75 -12.36
CA ARG A 122 7.49 1.64 -13.29
C ARG A 122 7.40 0.39 -14.15
N GLU A 123 6.98 -0.74 -13.58
CA GLU A 123 6.76 -1.97 -14.34
C GLU A 123 5.67 -1.80 -15.41
N MET A 124 4.59 -1.10 -15.08
CA MET A 124 3.50 -0.82 -16.01
C MET A 124 3.94 0.12 -17.14
N GLU A 125 4.66 1.20 -16.81
CA GLU A 125 5.21 2.14 -17.80
C GLU A 125 6.18 1.42 -18.77
N GLY A 126 7.06 0.56 -18.25
CA GLY A 126 7.96 -0.24 -19.10
C GLY A 126 7.23 -1.24 -20.01
N ARG A 127 6.13 -1.85 -19.54
CA ARG A 127 5.30 -2.73 -20.38
C ARG A 127 4.58 -1.96 -21.49
N GLU A 128 4.10 -0.76 -21.21
CA GLU A 128 3.48 0.11 -22.21
C GLU A 128 4.48 0.54 -23.29
N GLU A 129 5.71 0.87 -22.90
CA GLU A 129 6.78 1.23 -23.84
C GLU A 129 7.15 0.06 -24.76
N LEU A 130 7.33 -1.15 -24.21
CA LEU A 130 7.59 -2.35 -25.00
C LEU A 130 6.44 -2.64 -25.99
N SER A 131 5.19 -2.54 -25.54
CA SER A 131 4.03 -2.75 -26.41
C SER A 131 3.97 -1.73 -27.56
N ARG A 132 4.35 -0.47 -27.32
CA ARG A 132 4.43 0.55 -28.38
C ARG A 132 5.50 0.21 -29.41
N LEU A 133 6.70 -0.18 -28.97
CA LEU A 133 7.78 -0.59 -29.86
C LEU A 133 7.40 -1.82 -30.69
N GLU A 134 6.75 -2.81 -30.09
CA GLU A 134 6.24 -3.99 -30.82
C GLU A 134 5.25 -3.57 -31.91
N THR A 135 4.29 -2.69 -31.62
CA THR A 135 3.39 -2.17 -32.66
C THR A 135 4.08 -1.35 -33.74
N GLU A 136 5.17 -0.65 -33.42
CA GLU A 136 5.93 0.16 -34.38
C GLU A 136 6.83 -0.72 -35.28
N GLU A 137 7.45 -1.75 -34.70
CA GLU A 137 8.16 -2.79 -35.46
C GLU A 137 7.23 -3.56 -36.40
N GLU A 138 6.03 -3.92 -35.94
CA GLU A 138 5.02 -4.56 -36.81
C GLU A 138 4.61 -3.66 -37.98
N ARG A 139 4.45 -2.35 -37.75
CA ARG A 139 4.17 -1.37 -38.81
C ARG A 139 5.31 -1.30 -39.84
N LEU A 140 6.56 -1.19 -39.38
CA LEU A 140 7.73 -1.14 -40.27
C LEU A 140 7.90 -2.44 -41.07
N ARG A 141 7.59 -3.60 -40.50
CA ARG A 141 7.59 -4.89 -41.22
C ARG A 141 6.53 -4.94 -42.31
N LEU A 142 5.35 -4.38 -42.07
CA LEU A 142 4.28 -4.29 -43.07
C LEU A 142 4.63 -3.31 -44.21
N GLU A 143 5.31 -2.19 -43.91
CA GLU A 143 5.81 -1.28 -44.94
C GLU A 143 6.92 -1.92 -45.79
N ALA A 144 7.88 -2.60 -45.17
CA ALA A 144 8.97 -3.28 -45.87
C ALA A 144 8.50 -4.51 -46.67
N GLY A 145 7.39 -5.15 -46.28
CA GLY A 145 6.77 -6.25 -46.99
C GLY A 145 5.88 -5.84 -48.17
N SER A 146 5.68 -4.53 -48.40
CA SER A 146 4.88 -4.04 -49.54
C SER A 146 5.72 -4.02 -50.82
N PRO A 147 5.39 -4.82 -51.85
CA PRO A 147 6.19 -4.95 -53.07
C PRO A 147 6.10 -3.74 -54.03
N LEU A 148 5.52 -2.61 -53.61
CA LEU A 148 5.17 -1.49 -54.50
C LEU A 148 6.30 -0.47 -54.73
N ALA A 149 7.42 -0.53 -54.00
CA ALA A 149 8.52 0.44 -54.13
C ALA A 149 9.53 0.15 -55.27
N SER A 150 9.22 -0.76 -56.20
CA SER A 150 10.09 -1.06 -57.35
C SER A 150 9.52 -0.61 -58.72
N THR A 151 8.42 0.15 -58.72
CA THR A 151 7.67 0.47 -59.96
C THR A 151 7.75 1.94 -60.42
N GLU A 152 8.73 2.72 -59.94
CA GLU A 152 8.93 4.11 -60.39
C GLU A 152 10.24 4.36 -61.15
N ALA A 153 10.93 3.30 -61.59
CA ALA A 153 12.19 3.41 -62.35
C ALA A 153 12.04 3.09 -63.86
N SER A 154 10.84 3.13 -64.45
CA SER A 154 10.65 2.71 -65.85
C SER A 154 9.74 3.59 -66.73
N GLN A 155 9.55 4.87 -66.39
CA GLN A 155 8.83 5.81 -67.27
C GLN A 155 9.59 7.12 -67.49
N GLU A 156 10.84 7.04 -67.96
CA GLU A 156 11.51 8.16 -68.67
C GLU A 156 12.16 7.63 -69.95
N SER A 157 11.32 7.16 -70.87
CA SER A 157 11.66 7.11 -72.29
C SER A 157 10.36 7.19 -73.07
N MET A 158 10.40 7.91 -74.20
CA MET A 158 9.31 8.17 -75.16
C MET A 158 8.60 9.53 -75.02
N SER A 159 9.12 10.54 -75.73
CA SER A 159 8.46 11.21 -76.88
C SER A 159 9.26 12.46 -77.26
N GLU A 160 10.03 12.42 -78.38
CA GLU A 160 9.73 13.08 -79.67
C GLU A 160 9.81 14.62 -79.60
N GLY A 161 10.59 15.35 -80.40
CA GLY A 161 11.00 15.11 -81.78
C GLY A 161 10.17 15.92 -82.77
N ARG A 162 10.32 17.26 -82.78
CA ARG A 162 10.35 18.18 -83.95
C ARG A 162 10.11 19.62 -83.55
#